data_AF-F4HJZ7-F1
#
_entry.id   AF-F4HJZ7-F1
#
_cell.length_a   1.000
_cell.length_b   1.000
_cell.length_c   1.000
_cell.angle_alpha   90.00
_cell.angle_beta   90.00
_cell.angle_gamma   90.00
#
_symmetry.space_group_name_H-M   'P 1'
#
loop_
_entity.id
_entity.type
_entity.pdbx_description
1 polymer ?
#
loop_
_entity_poly.entity_id
_entity_poly.type
_entity_poly.pdbx_seq_one_letter_code
_entity_poly.pdbx_strand_id
1 'polypeptide(L)'
;MVYYQSMGGLSYLLFSILCFLLAFGVRNEVKIAIKIALIYSGLEFLLALLLLIAGNILSGVDAAISLLIAYDILGYIQKKYGQS
;
A
#
# COMPACT_ATOMS: atom_id res chain seq x y z
N MET A 1 5.80 -22.69 24.20
CA MET A 1 6.85 -22.38 23.20
C MET A 1 6.22 -22.56 21.82
N VAL A 2 5.66 -21.50 21.23
CA VAL A 2 6.30 -20.63 20.20
C VAL A 2 6.65 -21.41 18.92
N TYR A 3 5.64 -21.75 18.10
CA TYR A 3 5.86 -22.29 16.74
C TYR A 3 4.98 -21.65 15.66
N TYR A 4 4.29 -20.54 15.94
CA TYR A 4 3.60 -19.74 14.90
C TYR A 4 4.48 -18.60 14.35
N GLN A 5 5.81 -18.69 14.54
CA GLN A 5 6.70 -17.54 14.34
C GLN A 5 7.35 -17.45 12.94
N SER A 6 7.14 -18.43 12.04
CA SER A 6 7.95 -18.49 10.81
C SER A 6 7.20 -18.23 9.49
N MET A 7 5.91 -18.56 9.37
CA MET A 7 5.18 -18.39 8.08
C MET A 7 4.51 -17.03 7.90
N GLY A 8 4.34 -16.23 8.96
CA GLY A 8 3.71 -14.90 8.90
C GLY A 8 4.68 -13.71 8.93
N GLY A 9 5.96 -13.93 9.24
CA GLY A 9 6.90 -12.84 9.54
C GLY A 9 7.18 -11.91 8.37
N LEU A 10 7.30 -12.47 7.15
CA LEU A 10 7.63 -11.71 5.95
C LEU A 10 6.44 -10.88 5.46
N SER A 11 5.23 -11.45 5.53
CA SER A 11 3.98 -10.79 5.17
C SER A 11 3.62 -9.67 6.13
N TYR A 12 3.81 -9.87 7.44
CA TYR A 12 3.64 -8.82 8.44
C TYR A 12 4.66 -7.69 8.30
N LEU A 13 5.91 -8.02 7.97
CA LEU A 13 6.96 -7.02 7.69
C LEU A 13 6.63 -6.18 6.46
N LEU A 14 6.21 -6.83 5.37
CA LEU A 14 5.77 -6.14 4.16
C LEU A 14 4.58 -5.22 4.45
N PHE A 15 3.58 -5.71 5.18
CA PHE A 15 2.43 -4.91 5.60
C PHE A 15 2.86 -3.67 6.41
N SER A 16 3.79 -3.84 7.35
CA SER A 16 4.30 -2.74 8.18
C SER A 16 5.08 -1.69 7.36
N ILE A 17 5.94 -2.13 6.44
CA ILE A 17 6.67 -1.25 5.51
C ILE A 17 5.70 -0.50 4.60
N LEU A 18 4.64 -1.15 4.13
CA LEU A 18 3.63 -0.56 3.26
C LEU A 18 2.79 0.48 3.99
N CYS A 19 2.38 0.21 5.23
CA CYS A 19 1.76 1.22 6.11
C CYS A 19 2.66 2.45 6.30
N PHE A 20 3.96 2.23 6.48
CA PHE A 20 4.93 3.31 6.64
C PHE A 20 5.08 4.15 5.35
N LEU A 21 5.16 3.49 4.19
CA LEU A 21 5.18 4.15 2.88
C LEU A 21 3.91 4.96 2.64
N LEU A 22 2.75 4.43 3.01
CA LEU A 22 1.46 5.11 2.87
C LEU A 22 1.40 6.38 3.73
N ALA A 23 1.82 6.28 4.99
CA ALA A 23 1.88 7.40 5.91
C ALA A 23 2.80 8.52 5.38
N PHE A 24 3.89 8.14 4.71
CA PHE A 24 4.79 9.10 4.08
C PHE A 24 4.17 9.78 2.86
N GLY A 25 3.46 9.03 2.00
CA GLY A 25 2.79 9.55 0.81
C GLY A 25 1.65 10.53 1.12
N VAL A 26 0.98 10.37 2.26
CA VAL A 26 -0.12 11.25 2.71
C VAL A 26 0.36 12.63 3.19
N ARG A 27 1.66 12.81 3.48
CA ARG A 27 2.20 14.03 4.08
C ARG A 27 2.34 15.21 3.11
N ASN A 28 2.29 14.98 1.80
CA ASN A 28 2.39 16.06 0.82
C ASN A 28 1.06 16.82 0.66
N GLU A 29 1.13 18.15 0.50
CA GLU A 29 -0.03 19.04 0.29
C GLU A 29 -0.63 18.87 -1.11
N VAL A 30 -1.21 17.70 -1.39
CA VAL A 30 -1.84 17.39 -2.68
C VAL A 30 -3.32 17.79 -2.70
N LYS A 31 -3.85 18.05 -3.91
CA LYS A 31 -5.29 18.27 -4.12
C LYS A 31 -6.10 17.16 -3.43
N ILE A 32 -7.19 17.54 -2.76
CA ILE A 32 -8.05 16.63 -1.96
C ILE A 32 -8.41 15.33 -2.71
N ALA A 33 -8.72 15.42 -4.01
CA ALA A 33 -9.03 14.25 -4.84
C ALA A 33 -7.88 13.22 -4.92
N ILE A 34 -6.63 13.68 -5.02
CA ILE A 34 -5.44 12.83 -5.09
C ILE A 34 -5.19 12.18 -3.72
N LYS A 35 -5.38 12.93 -2.64
CA LYS A 35 -5.26 12.41 -1.28
C LYS A 35 -6.26 11.29 -1.01
N ILE A 36 -7.52 11.48 -1.42
CA ILE A 36 -8.58 10.47 -1.26
C ILE A 36 -8.25 9.22 -2.09
N ALA A 37 -7.83 9.38 -3.36
CA ALA A 37 -7.46 8.26 -4.21
C ALA A 37 -6.27 7.46 -3.64
N LEU A 38 -5.26 8.15 -3.11
CA LEU A 38 -4.09 7.51 -2.50
C LEU A 38 -4.47 6.72 -1.24
N ILE A 39 -5.31 7.31 -0.37
CA ILE A 39 -5.80 6.64 0.85
C ILE A 39 -6.65 5.43 0.49
N TYR A 40 -7.57 5.57 -0.45
CA TYR A 40 -8.47 4.49 -0.87
C TYR A 40 -7.69 3.32 -1.47
N SER A 41 -6.82 3.62 -2.45
CA SER A 41 -5.93 2.63 -3.08
C SER A 41 -5.03 1.95 -2.05
N GLY A 42 -4.52 2.68 -1.06
CA GLY A 42 -3.71 2.12 0.01
C GLY A 42 -4.50 1.22 0.96
N LEU A 43 -5.73 1.59 1.30
CA LEU A 43 -6.60 0.77 2.14
C LEU A 43 -6.98 -0.53 1.43
N GLU A 44 -7.37 -0.44 0.16
CA GLU A 44 -7.72 -1.58 -0.69
C GLU A 44 -6.54 -2.54 -0.83
N PHE A 45 -5.34 -2.00 -1.03
CA PHE A 45 -4.09 -2.76 -1.03
C PHE A 45 -3.83 -3.51 0.29
N LEU A 46 -4.04 -2.86 1.44
CA LEU A 46 -3.85 -3.48 2.76
C LEU A 46 -4.85 -4.60 3.02
N LEU A 47 -6.12 -4.41 2.62
CA LEU A 47 -7.16 -5.44 2.69
C LEU A 47 -6.85 -6.62 1.77
N ALA A 48 -6.43 -6.35 0.55
CA ALA A 48 -6.03 -7.37 -0.41
C ALA A 48 -4.83 -8.20 0.09
N LEU A 49 -3.84 -7.56 0.70
CA LEU A 49 -2.72 -8.24 1.36
C LEU A 49 -3.16 -9.09 2.56
N LEU A 50 -4.08 -8.59 3.39
CA LEU A 50 -4.62 -9.35 4.52
C LEU A 50 -5.33 -10.62 4.04
N LEU A 51 -6.12 -10.52 2.97
CA LEU A 51 -6.80 -11.65 2.33
C LEU A 51 -5.82 -12.61 1.67
N LEU A 52 -4.76 -12.09 1.05
CA LEU A 52 -3.69 -12.90 0.48
C LEU A 52 -2.98 -13.72 1.57
N ILE A 53 -2.71 -13.11 2.72
CA ILE A 53 -2.15 -13.79 3.90
C ILE A 53 -3.13 -14.83 4.47
N ALA A 54 -4.44 -14.55 4.41
CA ALA A 54 -5.49 -15.51 4.79
C ALA A 54 -5.63 -16.69 3.80
N GLY A 55 -4.83 -16.73 2.73
CA GLY A 55 -4.79 -17.81 1.75
C GLY A 55 -5.54 -17.54 0.45
N ASN A 56 -6.12 -16.34 0.27
CA ASN A 56 -6.81 -15.99 -0.96
C ASN A 56 -5.84 -15.46 -2.03
N ILE A 57 -5.30 -16.37 -2.84
CA ILE A 57 -4.31 -16.04 -3.90
C ILE A 57 -4.85 -15.01 -4.90
N LEU A 58 -6.15 -15.03 -5.18
CA LEU A 58 -6.80 -14.07 -6.08
C LEU A 58 -6.70 -12.63 -5.58
N SER A 59 -6.68 -12.41 -4.26
CA SER A 59 -6.45 -11.07 -3.69
C SER A 59 -5.05 -10.53 -3.97
N GLY A 60 -4.10 -11.36 -4.41
CA GLY A 60 -2.80 -10.88 -4.90
C GLY A 60 -2.92 -10.01 -6.15
N VAL A 61 -3.95 -10.25 -6.98
CA VAL A 61 -4.23 -9.43 -8.17
C VAL A 61 -4.75 -8.05 -7.74
N ASP A 62 -5.72 -8.00 -6.83
CA ASP A 62 -6.20 -6.73 -6.24
C ASP A 62 -5.08 -5.93 -5.59
N ALA A 63 -4.17 -6.61 -4.87
CA ALA A 63 -3.00 -5.95 -4.30
C ALA A 63 -2.07 -5.40 -5.39
N ALA A 64 -1.83 -6.14 -6.47
CA ALA A 64 -0.99 -5.64 -7.57
C ALA A 64 -1.62 -4.41 -8.25
N ILE A 65 -2.93 -4.42 -8.49
CA ILE A 65 -3.67 -3.30 -9.11
C ILE A 65 -3.62 -2.07 -8.20
N SER A 66 -3.95 -2.24 -6.92
CA SER A 66 -3.93 -1.16 -5.94
C SER A 66 -2.52 -0.58 -5.75
N LEU A 67 -1.46 -1.40 -5.87
CA LEU A 67 -0.08 -0.92 -5.82
C LEU A 67 0.30 -0.11 -7.06
N LEU A 68 -0.14 -0.53 -8.25
CA LEU A 68 0.08 0.21 -9.50
C LEU A 68 -0.60 1.59 -9.47
N ILE A 69 -1.83 1.67 -8.96
CA ILE A 69 -2.56 2.93 -8.79
C ILE A 69 -1.80 3.85 -7.82
N ALA A 70 -1.37 3.33 -6.67
CA ALA A 70 -0.59 4.09 -5.70
C ALA A 70 0.75 4.57 -6.29
N TYR A 71 1.43 3.73 -7.09
CA TYR A 71 2.67 4.08 -7.78
C TYR A 71 2.46 5.20 -8.81
N ASP A 72 1.40 5.14 -9.61
CA ASP A 72 1.06 6.19 -10.58
C ASP A 72 0.77 7.53 -9.89
N ILE A 73 -0.01 7.50 -8.80
CA ILE A 73 -0.32 8.69 -8.01
C ILE A 73 0.96 9.28 -7.39
N LEU A 74 1.83 8.45 -6.82
CA LEU A 74 3.11 8.90 -6.28
C LEU A 74 4.01 9.51 -7.37
N GLY A 75 4.04 8.89 -8.55
CA GLY A 75 4.75 9.41 -9.72
C GLY A 75 4.20 10.76 -10.16
N TYR A 76 2.87 10.93 -10.20
CA TYR A 76 2.21 12.20 -10.49
C TYR A 76 2.60 13.27 -9.47
N ILE A 77 2.59 12.94 -8.17
CA ILE A 77 2.98 13.85 -7.09
C ILE A 77 4.45 14.27 -7.25
N GLN A 78 5.37 13.32 -7.47
CA GLN A 78 6.79 13.64 -7.68
C GLN A 78 7.00 14.52 -8.92
N LYS A 79 6.30 14.28 -10.02
CA LYS A 79 6.41 15.10 -11.23
C LYS A 79 5.89 16.52 -11.03
N LYS A 80 4.84 16.68 -10.22
CA LYS A 80 4.21 17.97 -9.93
C LYS A 80 4.95 18.80 -8.88
N TYR A 81 5.53 18.16 -7.88
CA TYR A 81 6.17 18.81 -6.73
C TYR A 81 7.71 18.71 -6.72
N GLY A 82 8.30 17.88 -7.59
CA GLY A 82 9.75 17.70 -7.74
C GLY A 82 10.41 18.61 -8.80
N GLN A 83 9.67 19.54 -9.40
CA GLN A 83 10.26 20.66 -10.15
C GLN A 83 10.44 21.88 -9.23
N SER A 84 11.24 21.74 -8.17
CA SER A 84 11.69 22.87 -7.36
C SER A 84 13.19 22.96 -7.32
#